data_AF-A0A8C5C3M9-F1
#
_entry.id   AF-A0A8C5C3M9-F1
#
_cell.length_a   1.000
_cell.length_b   1.000
_cell.length_c   1.000
_cell.angle_alpha   90.00
_cell.angle_beta   90.00
_cell.angle_gamma   90.00
#
_symmetry.space_group_name_H-M   'P 1'
#
loop_
_entity.id
_entity.type
_entity.pdbx_description
1 polymer ?
#
loop_
_entity_poly.entity_id
_entity_poly.type
_entity_poly.pdbx_seq_one_letter_code
_entity_poly.pdbx_strand_id
1 'polypeptide(L)'
;MVRHNPRRPKTNAGTQMPTLKPLSLMDDPTAKQSPPPYAELFTAPASGQPGFPDRVYLLAAAIFQNNHQQKPASHRLVNYGKQEGSALPKVKEGGMDLAAYELAFNTLKYQELLEDILIDSCFYLAQPMPDVQMSLVAVMLYDFQDRKFLPREHRGEELIQEVLDVEDCLHRFKTKLAASLARSRIKHDLLSIDCLLPESLRRNQERAGSLPLYAWVNPLKSSVDEVMEALKRAGFTRAPSVEELRGRSFCTDPHCGDVLAFPAGLRGDLYTTTLPGDHKLIIQEKLCGLGPHAAAHLLSGEGDLLLAGCFSGLSVAHAAGLVAGDDRGDAGGCRVLACVGDSTTQQQEELEGS
;
A
#
# COMPACT_ATOMS: atom_id res chain seq x y z
N MET A 1 -22.94 80.77 22.01
CA MET A 1 -24.28 80.27 22.40
C MET A 1 -24.28 78.76 22.34
N VAL A 2 -24.72 78.18 23.45
CA VAL A 2 -24.91 76.76 23.74
C VAL A 2 -25.78 76.06 22.70
N ARG A 3 -25.42 74.85 22.27
CA ARG A 3 -26.39 73.74 22.14
C ARG A 3 -25.76 72.42 22.61
N HIS A 4 -26.47 71.82 23.54
CA HIS A 4 -26.14 70.64 24.34
C HIS A 4 -26.91 69.42 23.78
N ASN A 5 -26.23 68.26 23.76
CA ASN A 5 -26.74 66.88 23.99
C ASN A 5 -27.77 66.25 23.02
N PRO A 6 -27.95 64.89 22.98
CA PRO A 6 -27.60 63.89 24.02
C PRO A 6 -26.94 62.56 23.57
N ARG A 7 -26.52 61.82 24.60
CA ARG A 7 -25.98 60.45 24.68
C ARG A 7 -26.85 59.34 24.04
N ARG A 8 -26.22 58.25 23.60
CA ARG A 8 -26.57 56.85 23.98
C ARG A 8 -25.41 55.86 23.72
N PRO A 9 -25.34 54.74 24.46
CA PRO A 9 -24.12 53.95 24.70
C PRO A 9 -23.88 52.86 23.64
N LYS A 10 -22.61 52.51 23.41
CA LYS A 10 -22.21 51.31 22.66
C LYS A 10 -22.10 50.13 23.62
N THR A 11 -22.97 49.14 23.43
CA THR A 11 -22.88 47.81 24.01
C THR A 11 -21.74 47.03 23.34
N ASN A 12 -20.68 46.72 24.08
CA ASN A 12 -19.71 45.69 23.71
C ASN A 12 -20.24 44.33 24.19
N ALA A 13 -20.82 43.55 23.28
CA ALA A 13 -21.05 42.13 23.51
C ALA A 13 -19.74 41.39 23.21
N GLY A 14 -18.92 41.19 24.24
CA GLY A 14 -17.81 40.24 24.20
C GLY A 14 -18.36 38.84 24.45
N THR A 15 -18.44 38.02 23.42
CA THR A 15 -18.74 36.58 23.56
C THR A 15 -17.54 35.90 24.22
N GLN A 16 -17.64 35.63 25.52
CA GLN A 16 -16.71 34.76 26.24
C GLN A 16 -16.99 33.31 25.85
N MET A 17 -16.00 32.66 25.22
CA MET A 17 -15.98 31.20 25.08
C MET A 17 -15.65 30.57 26.44
N PRO A 18 -16.37 29.53 26.89
CA PRO A 18 -16.06 28.88 28.16
C PRO A 18 -14.81 28.01 28.03
N THR A 19 -13.83 28.28 28.89
CA THR A 19 -12.60 27.52 29.04
C THR A 19 -12.91 26.15 29.65
N LEU A 20 -12.82 25.08 28.85
CA LEU A 20 -12.95 23.70 29.33
C LEU A 20 -11.64 23.27 30.03
N LYS A 21 -11.75 22.86 31.30
CA LYS A 21 -10.67 22.23 32.05
C LYS A 21 -10.38 20.82 31.49
N PRO A 22 -9.12 20.39 31.40
CA PRO A 22 -8.80 19.00 31.07
C PRO A 22 -9.20 18.10 32.26
N LEU A 23 -10.02 17.09 31.98
CA LEU A 23 -10.24 15.96 32.90
C LEU A 23 -9.04 15.01 32.79
N SER A 24 -8.32 14.82 33.89
CA SER A 24 -7.27 13.81 34.01
C SER A 24 -7.88 12.42 33.96
N LEU A 25 -7.58 11.63 32.93
CA LEU A 25 -7.71 10.17 33.02
C LEU A 25 -6.51 9.64 33.82
N MET A 26 -6.80 8.80 34.80
CA MET A 26 -5.79 8.11 35.58
C MET A 26 -5.17 7.00 34.73
N ASP A 27 -3.84 6.97 34.67
CA ASP A 27 -3.07 5.87 34.11
C ASP A 27 -3.22 4.61 34.98
N ASP A 28 -3.63 3.50 34.38
CA ASP A 28 -3.55 2.17 34.96
C ASP A 28 -2.23 1.51 34.52
N PRO A 29 -1.25 1.28 35.42
CA PRO A 29 0.09 0.88 35.02
C PRO A 29 0.25 -0.65 34.99
N THR A 30 -0.51 -1.38 34.17
CA THR A 30 -0.14 -2.77 33.79
C THR A 30 -0.81 -3.25 32.50
N ALA A 31 -0.42 -2.70 31.34
CA ALA A 31 -0.62 -3.36 30.05
C ALA A 31 0.41 -2.88 29.01
N LYS A 32 1.69 -3.26 29.19
CA LYS A 32 2.66 -3.19 28.08
C LYS A 32 2.41 -4.37 27.14
N GLN A 33 1.44 -4.23 26.25
CA GLN A 33 1.42 -5.00 25.01
C GLN A 33 1.91 -4.08 23.91
N SER A 34 3.09 -4.36 23.37
CA SER A 34 3.56 -3.72 22.15
C SER A 34 2.53 -4.00 21.05
N PRO A 35 2.11 -2.98 20.27
CA PRO A 35 1.26 -3.23 19.12
C PRO A 35 1.99 -4.20 18.18
N PRO A 36 1.26 -5.12 17.54
CA PRO A 36 1.90 -6.03 16.60
C PRO A 36 2.52 -5.25 15.42
N PRO A 37 3.60 -5.76 14.80
CA PRO A 37 4.42 -5.01 13.84
C PRO A 37 3.66 -4.50 12.59
N TYR A 38 2.41 -4.93 12.40
CA TYR A 38 1.55 -4.52 11.29
C TYR A 38 0.63 -3.33 11.55
N ALA A 39 0.44 -2.92 12.80
CA ALA A 39 -0.48 -1.83 13.14
C ALA A 39 0.06 -0.43 12.75
N GLU A 40 1.38 -0.28 12.64
CA GLU A 40 2.02 0.97 12.22
C GLU A 40 2.07 1.14 10.68
N LEU A 41 1.71 0.10 9.90
CA LEU A 41 2.00 -0.02 8.47
C LEU A 41 1.07 0.75 7.52
N PHE A 42 0.00 1.40 7.99
CA PHE A 42 -1.03 1.99 7.12
C PHE A 42 -1.39 3.44 7.44
N THR A 43 -0.53 4.13 8.20
CA THR A 43 -0.66 5.58 8.38
C THR A 43 -0.20 6.25 7.09
N ALA A 44 -1.05 7.07 6.46
CA ALA A 44 -0.65 7.91 5.33
C ALA A 44 0.66 8.65 5.69
N PRO A 45 1.66 8.72 4.78
CA PRO A 45 2.94 9.30 5.13
C PRO A 45 2.74 10.74 5.56
N ALA A 46 2.96 11.00 6.85
CA ALA A 46 3.17 12.35 7.33
C ALA A 46 4.37 12.92 6.56
N SER A 47 4.27 14.16 6.10
CA SER A 47 5.37 14.85 5.44
C SER A 47 6.61 14.81 6.32
N GLY A 48 7.68 14.13 5.84
CA GLY A 48 8.96 14.01 6.55
C GLY A 48 9.24 12.62 7.15
N GLN A 49 9.28 11.58 6.32
CA GLN A 49 9.76 10.25 6.74
C GLN A 49 11.26 10.30 7.12
N PRO A 50 11.72 9.53 8.12
CA PRO A 50 13.12 9.52 8.57
C PRO A 50 14.10 8.84 7.59
N GLY A 51 13.62 8.35 6.43
CA GLY A 51 14.35 7.51 5.49
C GLY A 51 14.13 6.02 5.80
N PHE A 52 14.69 5.15 4.95
CA PHE A 52 14.52 3.70 5.05
C PHE A 52 15.80 3.00 5.50
N PRO A 53 15.70 1.79 6.08
CA PRO A 53 16.86 0.93 6.33
C PRO A 53 17.57 0.52 5.04
N ASP A 54 18.88 0.29 5.09
CA ASP A 54 19.73 -0.03 3.93
C ASP A 54 19.21 -1.21 3.11
N ARG A 55 18.71 -2.26 3.79
CA ARG A 55 18.13 -3.44 3.13
C ARG A 55 16.89 -3.12 2.29
N VAL A 56 16.09 -2.14 2.71
CA VAL A 56 14.90 -1.70 1.96
C VAL A 56 15.34 -1.00 0.67
N TYR A 57 16.37 -0.16 0.71
CA TYR A 57 16.90 0.48 -0.50
C TYR A 57 17.46 -0.55 -1.49
N LEU A 58 18.23 -1.54 -1.02
CA LEU A 58 18.76 -2.58 -1.90
C LEU A 58 17.67 -3.45 -2.52
N LEU A 59 16.67 -3.87 -1.73
CA LEU A 59 15.53 -4.63 -2.24
C LEU A 59 14.72 -3.80 -3.25
N ALA A 60 14.44 -2.53 -2.94
CA ALA A 60 13.74 -1.64 -3.84
C ALA A 60 14.53 -1.39 -5.14
N ALA A 61 15.85 -1.26 -5.05
CA ALA A 61 16.73 -1.13 -6.21
C ALA A 61 16.69 -2.36 -7.11
N ALA A 62 16.69 -3.57 -6.54
CA ALA A 62 16.55 -4.82 -7.30
C ALA A 62 15.17 -4.92 -7.98
N ILE A 63 14.08 -4.56 -7.27
CA ILE A 63 12.73 -4.53 -7.84
C ILE A 63 12.66 -3.51 -8.98
N PHE A 64 13.17 -2.29 -8.77
CA PHE A 64 13.23 -1.24 -9.79
C PHE A 64 14.04 -1.70 -11.01
N GLN A 65 15.23 -2.27 -10.81
CA GLN A 65 16.09 -2.78 -11.86
C GLN A 65 15.37 -3.79 -12.76
N ASN A 66 14.56 -4.67 -12.18
CA ASN A 66 13.83 -5.70 -12.92
C ASN A 66 12.60 -5.16 -13.67
N ASN A 67 12.09 -3.98 -13.31
CA ASN A 67 10.81 -3.45 -13.80
C ASN A 67 10.90 -2.08 -14.49
N HIS A 68 12.06 -1.42 -14.47
CA HIS A 68 12.23 -0.12 -15.10
C HIS A 68 12.00 -0.18 -16.61
N GLN A 69 11.52 0.93 -17.16
CA GLN A 69 11.31 1.03 -18.59
C GLN A 69 12.65 1.13 -19.30
N GLN A 70 13.02 0.09 -20.04
CA GLN A 70 14.20 0.13 -20.90
C GLN A 70 13.92 0.98 -22.14
N LYS A 71 14.50 2.18 -22.19
CA LYS A 71 14.42 3.06 -23.35
C LYS A 71 15.35 2.56 -24.48
N PRO A 72 14.97 2.70 -25.76
CA PRO A 72 15.87 2.48 -26.89
C PRO A 72 17.13 3.33 -26.75
N ALA A 73 18.26 2.86 -27.29
CA ALA A 73 19.56 3.53 -27.12
C ALA A 73 19.55 5.01 -27.54
N SER A 74 18.74 5.38 -28.55
CA SER A 74 18.59 6.76 -29.02
C SER A 74 17.88 7.71 -28.04
N HIS A 75 17.13 7.17 -27.07
CA HIS A 75 16.34 7.92 -26.10
C HIS A 75 16.75 7.63 -24.64
N ARG A 76 17.80 6.84 -24.44
CA ARG A 76 18.29 6.46 -23.13
C ARG A 76 19.19 7.56 -22.59
N LEU A 77 18.69 8.29 -21.60
CA LEU A 77 19.44 9.36 -20.93
C LEU A 77 20.31 8.83 -19.80
N VAL A 78 19.79 7.87 -19.04
CA VAL A 78 20.47 7.21 -17.92
C VAL A 78 20.58 5.72 -18.19
N ASN A 79 21.74 5.13 -17.92
CA ASN A 79 21.96 3.69 -18.02
C ASN A 79 21.94 3.06 -16.62
N TYR A 80 21.07 2.08 -16.44
CA TYR A 80 20.95 1.32 -15.18
C TYR A 80 21.83 0.06 -15.15
N GLY A 81 22.71 -0.11 -16.15
CA GLY A 81 23.54 -1.30 -16.29
C GLY A 81 22.72 -2.56 -16.62
N LYS A 82 23.42 -3.69 -16.72
CA LYS A 82 22.80 -5.01 -16.83
C LYS A 82 23.07 -5.76 -15.53
N GLN A 83 22.09 -5.79 -14.64
CA GLN A 83 22.07 -6.81 -13.61
C GLN A 83 21.42 -8.05 -14.24
N GLU A 84 22.18 -9.12 -14.42
CA GLU A 84 21.61 -10.43 -14.73
C GLU A 84 20.68 -10.78 -13.58
N GLY A 85 19.38 -10.83 -13.89
CA GLY A 85 18.25 -10.99 -12.96
C GLY A 85 18.63 -11.53 -11.59
N SER A 86 19.04 -10.63 -10.70
CA SER A 86 19.25 -11.00 -9.30
C SER A 86 17.91 -11.50 -8.83
N ALA A 87 17.85 -12.77 -8.43
CA ALA A 87 16.63 -13.37 -7.93
C ALA A 87 16.02 -12.40 -6.91
N LEU A 88 14.75 -12.02 -7.14
CA LEU A 88 14.02 -11.21 -6.17
C LEU A 88 14.24 -11.86 -4.80
N PRO A 89 14.71 -11.12 -3.79
CA PRO A 89 14.87 -11.66 -2.46
C PRO A 89 13.55 -12.32 -2.05
N LYS A 90 13.62 -13.55 -1.51
CA LYS A 90 12.44 -14.27 -1.06
C LYS A 90 11.66 -13.35 -0.12
N VAL A 91 10.44 -13.01 -0.51
CA VAL A 91 9.52 -12.21 0.31
C VAL A 91 9.36 -12.97 1.62
N LYS A 92 9.89 -12.42 2.70
CA LYS A 92 9.61 -12.90 4.04
C LYS A 92 8.51 -12.00 4.55
N GLU A 93 7.32 -12.55 4.82
CA GLU A 93 6.21 -11.82 5.43
C GLU A 93 6.71 -10.92 6.58
N GLY A 94 6.82 -9.62 6.29
CA GLY A 94 7.47 -8.64 7.13
C GLY A 94 7.35 -7.25 6.54
N GLY A 95 7.26 -6.22 7.39
CA GLY A 95 7.02 -4.83 6.96
C GLY A 95 8.11 -4.24 6.03
N MET A 96 9.32 -4.82 6.03
CA MET A 96 10.43 -4.35 5.18
C MET A 96 10.18 -4.58 3.69
N ASP A 97 9.53 -5.70 3.33
CA ASP A 97 9.29 -6.04 1.92
C ASP A 97 8.24 -5.12 1.32
N LEU A 98 7.18 -4.83 2.07
CA LEU A 98 6.15 -3.88 1.64
C LEU A 98 6.73 -2.48 1.41
N ALA A 99 7.56 -1.99 2.33
CA ALA A 99 8.24 -0.71 2.19
C ALA A 99 9.13 -0.67 0.94
N ALA A 100 9.82 -1.77 0.62
CA ALA A 100 10.66 -1.86 -0.57
C ALA A 100 9.83 -1.89 -1.86
N TYR A 101 8.71 -2.61 -1.89
CA TYR A 101 7.78 -2.60 -3.02
C TYR A 101 7.18 -1.21 -3.24
N GLU A 102 6.74 -0.55 -2.17
CA GLU A 102 6.19 0.80 -2.26
C GLU A 102 7.23 1.79 -2.77
N LEU A 103 8.45 1.74 -2.22
CA LEU A 103 9.54 2.60 -2.63
C LEU A 103 9.94 2.36 -4.10
N ALA A 104 10.06 1.11 -4.53
CA ALA A 104 10.35 0.76 -5.92
C ALA A 104 9.23 1.21 -6.87
N PHE A 105 7.97 0.95 -6.52
CA PHE A 105 6.81 1.33 -7.34
C PHE A 105 6.71 2.85 -7.50
N ASN A 106 6.90 3.59 -6.42
CA ASN A 106 6.95 5.04 -6.48
C ASN A 106 8.14 5.52 -7.31
N THR A 107 9.30 4.89 -7.21
CA THR A 107 10.45 5.24 -8.06
C THR A 107 10.16 5.00 -9.55
N LEU A 108 9.54 3.86 -9.92
CA LEU A 108 9.11 3.56 -11.29
C LEU A 108 8.13 4.60 -11.83
N LYS A 109 7.18 5.01 -11.00
CA LYS A 109 6.16 6.01 -11.31
C LYS A 109 6.75 7.36 -11.70
N TYR A 110 7.90 7.74 -11.12
CA TYR A 110 8.60 8.99 -11.42
C TYR A 110 9.92 8.79 -12.18
N GLN A 111 10.12 7.64 -12.84
CA GLN A 111 11.38 7.32 -13.52
C GLN A 111 11.84 8.45 -14.46
N GLU A 112 10.95 8.97 -15.32
CA GLU A 112 11.31 10.04 -16.26
C GLU A 112 11.78 11.32 -15.56
N LEU A 113 11.09 11.72 -14.49
CA LEU A 113 11.48 12.88 -13.69
C LEU A 113 12.86 12.71 -13.04
N LEU A 114 13.10 11.52 -12.48
CA LEU A 114 14.35 11.22 -11.79
C LEU A 114 15.51 11.22 -12.78
N GLU A 115 15.33 10.65 -13.97
CA GLU A 115 16.31 10.72 -15.07
C GLU A 115 16.60 12.17 -15.48
N ASP A 116 15.57 12.99 -15.68
CA ASP A 116 15.74 14.41 -16.02
C ASP A 116 16.52 15.18 -14.94
N ILE A 117 16.24 14.92 -13.66
CA ILE A 117 16.97 15.52 -12.52
C ILE A 117 18.44 15.08 -12.53
N LEU A 118 18.72 13.80 -12.77
CA LEU A 118 20.08 13.25 -12.81
C LEU A 118 20.91 13.87 -13.94
N ILE A 119 20.29 14.18 -15.09
CA ILE A 119 20.94 14.82 -16.22
C ILE A 119 21.13 16.32 -16.00
N ASP A 120 20.07 17.04 -15.64
CA ASP A 120 20.09 18.51 -15.46
C ASP A 120 20.97 18.95 -14.28
N SER A 121 21.14 18.10 -13.27
CA SER A 121 22.07 18.33 -12.15
C SER A 121 23.54 18.05 -12.51
N CYS A 122 23.80 17.55 -13.71
CA CYS A 122 25.06 16.95 -14.15
C CYS A 122 25.53 15.80 -13.25
N PHE A 123 24.66 15.20 -12.43
CA PHE A 123 25.02 14.05 -11.59
C PHE A 123 25.45 12.89 -12.47
N TYR A 124 24.62 12.48 -13.42
CA TYR A 124 24.95 11.35 -14.29
C TYR A 124 26.15 11.64 -15.21
N LEU A 125 26.28 12.88 -15.70
CA LEU A 125 27.38 13.29 -16.57
C LEU A 125 28.74 13.31 -15.85
N ALA A 126 28.76 13.60 -14.54
CA ALA A 126 29.96 13.52 -13.74
C ALA A 126 30.42 12.07 -13.48
N GLN A 127 29.58 11.08 -13.82
CA GLN A 127 29.82 9.64 -13.62
C GLN A 127 30.37 9.32 -12.22
N PRO A 128 29.76 9.85 -11.14
CA PRO A 128 30.30 9.65 -9.80
C PRO A 128 30.02 8.24 -9.26
N MET A 129 29.09 7.51 -9.89
CA MET A 129 28.72 6.13 -9.57
C MET A 129 28.77 5.26 -10.85
N PRO A 130 29.13 3.97 -10.76
CA PRO A 130 29.00 3.00 -11.84
C PRO A 130 27.54 2.77 -12.27
N ASP A 131 27.32 2.45 -13.55
CA ASP A 131 25.98 2.17 -14.12
C ASP A 131 25.19 1.12 -13.33
N VAL A 132 25.87 0.10 -12.80
CA VAL A 132 25.23 -0.99 -12.02
C VAL A 132 24.59 -0.52 -10.70
N GLN A 133 24.98 0.65 -10.19
CA GLN A 133 24.42 1.25 -8.97
C GLN A 133 23.34 2.29 -9.27
N MET A 134 23.08 2.61 -10.54
CA MET A 134 22.14 3.68 -10.89
C MET A 134 20.69 3.36 -10.48
N SER A 135 20.33 2.09 -10.33
CA SER A 135 19.02 1.70 -9.79
C SER A 135 18.89 2.04 -8.32
N LEU A 136 19.95 1.84 -7.54
CA LEU A 136 20.02 2.27 -6.15
C LEU A 136 20.01 3.80 -6.05
N VAL A 137 20.76 4.49 -6.91
CA VAL A 137 20.74 5.96 -7.01
C VAL A 137 19.34 6.48 -7.28
N ALA A 138 18.59 5.90 -8.22
CA ALA A 138 17.23 6.36 -8.56
C ALA A 138 16.27 6.21 -7.38
N VAL A 139 16.30 5.03 -6.73
CA VAL A 139 15.47 4.73 -5.57
C VAL A 139 15.79 5.65 -4.40
N MET A 140 17.07 5.84 -4.09
CA MET A 140 17.50 6.74 -3.00
C MET A 140 17.23 8.21 -3.34
N LEU A 141 17.32 8.62 -4.62
CA LEU A 141 17.00 9.98 -5.05
C LEU A 141 15.49 10.28 -4.88
N TYR A 142 14.62 9.32 -5.18
CA TYR A 142 13.18 9.47 -4.96
C TYR A 142 12.86 9.74 -3.49
N ASP A 143 13.44 8.95 -2.58
CA ASP A 143 13.28 9.16 -1.15
C ASP A 143 13.94 10.47 -0.68
N PHE A 144 15.15 10.78 -1.16
CA PHE A 144 15.89 11.97 -0.77
C PHE A 144 15.15 13.25 -1.15
N GLN A 145 14.52 13.32 -2.32
CA GLN A 145 13.70 14.48 -2.69
C GLN A 145 12.41 14.58 -1.87
N ASP A 146 11.81 13.45 -1.49
CA ASP A 146 10.59 13.44 -0.68
C ASP A 146 10.86 14.03 0.71
N ARG A 147 12.01 13.65 1.28
CA ARG A 147 12.60 14.21 2.50
C ARG A 147 13.21 15.60 2.33
N LYS A 148 12.89 16.30 1.24
CA LYS A 148 13.33 17.68 0.96
C LYS A 148 14.86 17.83 0.97
N PHE A 149 15.55 16.80 0.49
CA PHE A 149 17.00 16.70 0.43
C PHE A 149 17.69 16.82 1.81
N LEU A 150 17.03 16.39 2.89
CA LEU A 150 17.64 16.24 4.20
C LEU A 150 18.34 14.88 4.31
N PRO A 151 19.39 14.71 5.14
CA PRO A 151 19.95 13.39 5.44
C PRO A 151 18.93 12.46 6.10
N ARG A 152 19.09 11.14 5.98
CA ARG A 152 18.24 10.17 6.70
C ARG A 152 18.73 9.96 8.13
N GLU A 153 17.87 9.44 8.98
CA GLU A 153 18.22 9.03 10.34
C GLU A 153 18.59 7.55 10.38
N HIS A 154 19.82 7.25 10.80
CA HIS A 154 20.27 5.86 10.99
C HIS A 154 19.78 5.33 12.34
N ARG A 155 18.92 4.31 12.34
CA ARG A 155 18.26 3.80 13.56
C ARG A 155 18.96 2.57 14.17
N GLY A 156 20.29 2.63 14.29
CA GLY A 156 21.10 1.55 14.84
C GLY A 156 21.09 0.27 13.99
N GLU A 157 20.82 0.42 12.70
CA GLU A 157 20.73 -0.65 11.72
C GLU A 157 22.10 -1.03 11.14
N GLU A 158 22.16 -2.21 10.51
CA GLU A 158 23.33 -2.65 9.76
C GLU A 158 23.58 -1.70 8.59
N LEU A 159 24.75 -1.04 8.61
CA LEU A 159 25.17 -0.14 7.55
C LEU A 159 25.83 -0.93 6.43
N ILE A 160 25.35 -0.75 5.21
CA ILE A 160 25.83 -1.40 4.01
C ILE A 160 26.59 -0.38 3.17
N GLN A 161 27.87 -0.65 2.92
CA GLN A 161 28.78 0.29 2.27
C GLN A 161 28.24 0.85 0.94
N GLU A 162 27.63 -0.01 0.12
CA GLU A 162 27.04 0.39 -1.17
C GLU A 162 25.95 1.48 -1.02
N VAL A 163 25.12 1.39 0.02
CA VAL A 163 24.07 2.38 0.32
C VAL A 163 24.71 3.68 0.81
N LEU A 164 25.71 3.59 1.68
CA LEU A 164 26.45 4.75 2.18
C LEU A 164 27.16 5.51 1.06
N ASP A 165 27.80 4.80 0.13
CA ASP A 165 28.51 5.40 -1.00
C ASP A 165 27.55 6.22 -1.89
N VAL A 166 26.36 5.67 -2.18
CA VAL A 166 25.32 6.37 -2.93
C VAL A 166 24.77 7.56 -2.13
N GLU A 167 24.54 7.40 -0.83
CA GLU A 167 24.05 8.48 0.03
C GLU A 167 25.01 9.66 0.06
N ASP A 168 26.30 9.42 0.32
CA ASP A 168 27.34 10.44 0.35
C ASP A 168 27.45 11.17 -1.00
N CYS A 169 27.33 10.40 -2.09
CA CYS A 169 27.36 10.93 -3.43
C CYS A 169 26.16 11.85 -3.72
N LEU A 170 24.94 11.40 -3.41
CA LEU A 170 23.72 12.20 -3.53
C LEU A 170 23.80 13.46 -2.67
N HIS A 171 24.33 13.36 -1.45
CA HIS A 171 24.52 14.49 -0.55
C HIS A 171 25.46 15.54 -1.13
N ARG A 172 26.57 15.11 -1.74
CA ARG A 172 27.54 16.01 -2.42
C ARG A 172 26.90 16.81 -3.56
N PHE A 173 25.89 16.25 -4.23
CA PHE A 173 25.15 16.91 -5.33
C PHE A 173 23.84 17.57 -4.89
N LYS A 174 23.49 17.53 -3.60
CA LYS A 174 22.21 18.03 -3.03
C LYS A 174 21.72 19.34 -3.64
N THR A 175 22.56 20.38 -3.66
CA THR A 175 22.16 21.70 -4.16
C THR A 175 21.80 21.66 -5.65
N LYS A 176 22.56 20.91 -6.45
CA LYS A 176 22.29 20.76 -7.89
C LYS A 176 21.03 19.94 -8.14
N LEU A 177 20.84 18.84 -7.40
CA LEU A 177 19.66 18.00 -7.50
C LEU A 177 18.39 18.77 -7.12
N ALA A 178 18.41 19.48 -5.98
CA ALA A 178 17.30 20.32 -5.54
C ALA A 178 16.97 21.44 -6.53
N ALA A 179 17.99 22.11 -7.07
CA ALA A 179 17.80 23.13 -8.09
C ALA A 179 17.22 22.55 -9.40
N SER A 180 17.63 21.34 -9.80
CA SER A 180 17.13 20.67 -11.00
C SER A 180 15.67 20.28 -10.86
N LEU A 181 15.27 19.73 -9.70
CA LEU A 181 13.87 19.47 -9.38
C LEU A 181 13.03 20.77 -9.39
N ALA A 182 13.56 21.86 -8.80
CA ALA A 182 12.86 23.14 -8.78
C ALA A 182 12.66 23.72 -10.20
N ARG A 183 13.70 23.67 -11.05
CA ARG A 183 13.61 24.09 -12.46
C ARG A 183 12.62 23.23 -13.23
N SER A 184 12.65 21.92 -13.06
CA SER A 184 11.69 21.00 -13.69
C SER A 184 10.25 21.36 -13.32
N ARG A 185 9.97 21.56 -12.02
CA ARG A 185 8.64 21.97 -11.55
C ARG A 185 8.19 23.31 -12.13
N ILE A 186 9.06 24.31 -12.20
CA ILE A 186 8.73 25.62 -12.79
C ILE A 186 8.46 25.49 -14.29
N LYS A 187 9.30 24.74 -15.01
CA LYS A 187 9.17 24.51 -16.45
C LYS A 187 7.84 23.86 -16.82
N HIS A 188 7.34 22.97 -15.98
CA HIS A 188 6.10 22.23 -16.18
C HIS A 188 4.90 22.77 -15.38
N ASP A 189 5.04 23.93 -14.71
CA ASP A 189 4.03 24.56 -13.86
C ASP A 189 3.42 23.60 -12.79
N LEU A 190 4.29 22.84 -12.11
CA LEU A 190 3.89 21.77 -11.19
C LEU A 190 3.94 22.20 -9.71
N LEU A 191 2.79 22.12 -9.04
CA LEU A 191 2.67 22.36 -7.59
C LEU A 191 3.28 21.22 -6.75
N SER A 192 3.25 19.98 -7.22
CA SER A 192 3.96 18.83 -6.64
C SER A 192 4.46 17.91 -7.76
N ILE A 193 5.33 16.95 -7.43
CA ILE A 193 5.75 15.93 -8.41
C ILE A 193 4.58 15.06 -8.87
N ASP A 194 3.53 14.91 -8.06
CA ASP A 194 2.34 14.13 -8.41
C ASP A 194 1.63 14.71 -9.63
N CYS A 195 1.68 16.04 -9.81
CA CYS A 195 1.09 16.71 -10.95
C CYS A 195 1.73 16.28 -12.29
N LEU A 196 2.91 15.66 -12.28
CA LEU A 196 3.54 15.07 -13.48
C LEU A 196 2.76 13.86 -14.01
N LEU A 197 2.01 13.19 -13.13
CA LEU A 197 1.31 11.97 -13.47
C LEU A 197 0.03 12.27 -14.24
N PRO A 198 -0.37 11.37 -15.15
CA PRO A 198 -1.67 11.44 -15.81
C PRO A 198 -2.80 11.63 -14.80
N GLU A 199 -3.77 12.50 -15.11
CA GLU A 199 -4.90 12.79 -14.22
C GLU A 199 -5.72 11.54 -13.89
N SER A 200 -5.82 10.58 -14.83
CA SER A 200 -6.44 9.27 -14.57
C SER A 200 -5.72 8.50 -13.46
N LEU A 201 -4.38 8.49 -13.46
CA LEU A 201 -3.59 7.81 -12.44
C LEU A 201 -3.75 8.48 -11.08
N ARG A 202 -3.70 9.82 -11.01
CA ARG A 202 -3.95 10.56 -9.76
C ARG A 202 -5.32 10.30 -9.17
N ARG A 203 -6.37 10.39 -9.99
CA ARG A 203 -7.74 10.09 -9.57
C ARG A 203 -7.90 8.65 -9.10
N ASN A 204 -7.22 7.70 -9.76
CA ASN A 204 -7.23 6.31 -9.33
C ASN A 204 -6.54 6.13 -7.97
N GLN A 205 -5.46 6.84 -7.69
CA GLN A 205 -4.77 6.80 -6.39
C GLN A 205 -5.62 7.41 -5.27
N GLU A 206 -6.21 8.57 -5.52
CA GLU A 206 -7.17 9.20 -4.59
C GLU A 206 -8.35 8.27 -4.29
N ARG A 207 -8.88 7.61 -5.32
CA ARG A 207 -9.96 6.63 -5.18
C ARG A 207 -9.53 5.39 -4.43
N ALA A 208 -8.35 4.84 -4.73
CA ALA A 208 -7.84 3.62 -4.08
C ALA A 208 -7.78 3.76 -2.55
N GLY A 209 -7.38 4.93 -2.05
CA GLY A 209 -7.38 5.21 -0.60
C GLY A 209 -8.77 5.28 0.05
N SER A 210 -9.83 5.42 -0.75
CA SER A 210 -11.22 5.49 -0.30
C SER A 210 -12.04 4.23 -0.58
N LEU A 211 -11.50 3.28 -1.34
CA LEU A 211 -12.22 2.05 -1.66
C LEU A 211 -12.43 1.22 -0.40
N PRO A 212 -13.64 0.64 -0.20
CA PRO A 212 -13.87 -0.28 0.89
C PRO A 212 -12.89 -1.45 0.83
N LEU A 213 -12.48 -1.89 2.02
CA LEU A 213 -11.74 -3.12 2.18
C LEU A 213 -12.72 -4.28 2.07
N TYR A 214 -12.42 -5.25 1.22
CA TYR A 214 -13.22 -6.47 1.07
C TYR A 214 -12.46 -7.66 1.63
N ALA A 215 -13.22 -8.61 2.18
CA ALA A 215 -12.70 -9.90 2.60
C ALA A 215 -13.78 -10.97 2.42
N TRP A 216 -13.38 -12.17 2.01
CA TRP A 216 -14.28 -13.32 1.94
C TRP A 216 -14.08 -14.24 3.14
N VAL A 217 -15.16 -14.84 3.60
CA VAL A 217 -15.18 -15.82 4.68
C VAL A 217 -14.81 -17.17 4.09
N ASN A 218 -13.82 -17.84 4.68
CA ASN A 218 -13.41 -19.15 4.21
C ASN A 218 -14.41 -20.23 4.65
N PRO A 219 -15.24 -20.78 3.73
CA PRO A 219 -16.29 -21.73 4.10
C PRO A 219 -15.73 -23.07 4.59
N LEU A 220 -14.46 -23.38 4.29
CA LEU A 220 -13.79 -24.59 4.79
C LEU A 220 -13.37 -24.47 6.27
N LYS A 221 -13.41 -23.27 6.85
CA LYS A 221 -12.93 -23.00 8.21
C LYS A 221 -13.96 -22.39 9.14
N SER A 222 -14.94 -21.65 8.63
CA SER A 222 -15.96 -20.99 9.44
C SER A 222 -17.18 -20.61 8.59
N SER A 223 -18.30 -20.39 9.24
CA SER A 223 -19.49 -19.82 8.57
C SER A 223 -19.46 -18.29 8.60
N VAL A 224 -20.22 -17.66 7.70
CA VAL A 224 -20.38 -16.20 7.68
C VAL A 224 -20.94 -15.70 9.02
N ASP A 225 -21.92 -16.41 9.60
CA ASP A 225 -22.51 -16.06 10.88
C ASP A 225 -21.49 -16.10 12.03
N GLU A 226 -20.66 -17.14 12.11
CA GLU A 226 -19.59 -17.23 13.12
C GLU A 226 -18.59 -16.09 13.01
N VAL A 227 -18.18 -15.73 11.80
CA VAL A 227 -17.28 -14.60 11.55
C VAL A 227 -17.94 -13.28 11.95
N MET A 228 -19.20 -13.07 11.58
CA MET A 228 -19.96 -11.87 11.97
C MET A 228 -20.08 -11.75 13.50
N GLU A 229 -20.36 -12.86 14.20
CA GLU A 229 -20.41 -12.86 15.67
C GLU A 229 -19.04 -12.64 16.31
N ALA A 230 -17.96 -13.15 15.71
CA ALA A 230 -16.60 -12.86 16.15
C ALA A 230 -16.25 -11.37 15.99
N LEU A 231 -16.61 -10.76 14.86
CA LEU A 231 -16.43 -9.33 14.61
C LEU A 231 -17.22 -8.48 15.63
N LYS A 232 -18.48 -8.85 15.92
CA LYS A 232 -19.28 -8.18 16.95
C LYS A 232 -18.63 -8.28 18.34
N ARG A 233 -18.12 -9.46 18.73
CA ARG A 233 -17.39 -9.63 19.99
C ARG A 233 -16.10 -8.80 20.04
N ALA A 234 -15.46 -8.56 18.89
CA ALA A 234 -14.31 -7.67 18.76
C ALA A 234 -14.68 -6.16 18.71
N GLY A 235 -15.96 -5.83 18.89
CA GLY A 235 -16.45 -4.45 18.95
C GLY A 235 -16.78 -3.81 17.60
N PHE A 236 -16.90 -4.60 16.54
CA PHE A 236 -17.40 -4.11 15.25
C PHE A 236 -18.93 -4.10 15.21
N THR A 237 -19.52 -3.16 14.48
CA THR A 237 -20.97 -3.07 14.28
C THR A 237 -21.36 -3.44 12.86
N ARG A 238 -22.55 -4.03 12.68
CA ARG A 238 -23.07 -4.31 11.33
C ARG A 238 -23.74 -3.06 10.77
N ALA A 239 -23.27 -2.59 9.63
CA ALA A 239 -23.91 -1.59 8.80
C ALA A 239 -24.86 -2.26 7.80
N PRO A 240 -25.92 -1.56 7.35
CA PRO A 240 -26.87 -2.09 6.37
C PRO A 240 -26.31 -2.12 4.93
N SER A 241 -25.37 -1.24 4.61
CA SER A 241 -24.85 -1.03 3.25
C SER A 241 -23.39 -0.56 3.26
N VAL A 242 -22.74 -0.62 2.10
CA VAL A 242 -21.35 -0.16 1.92
C VAL A 242 -21.26 1.36 2.11
N GLU A 243 -22.28 2.09 1.68
CA GLU A 243 -22.39 3.54 1.77
C GLU A 243 -22.43 4.04 3.22
N GLU A 244 -22.90 3.20 4.13
CA GLU A 244 -23.09 3.48 5.56
C GLU A 244 -21.93 2.95 6.43
N LEU A 245 -20.90 2.35 5.83
CA LEU A 245 -19.71 1.91 6.55
C LEU A 245 -18.96 3.08 7.20
N ARG A 246 -18.91 3.12 8.53
CA ARG A 246 -18.22 4.14 9.34
C ARG A 246 -17.53 3.51 10.55
N GLY A 247 -16.42 4.08 10.99
CA GLY A 247 -15.70 3.61 12.19
C GLY A 247 -15.39 2.11 12.10
N ARG A 248 -15.56 1.38 13.20
CA ARG A 248 -15.46 -0.09 13.23
C ARG A 248 -16.79 -0.73 12.82
N SER A 249 -17.11 -0.71 11.54
CA SER A 249 -18.30 -1.40 11.01
C SER A 249 -17.99 -2.29 9.81
N PHE A 250 -18.92 -3.19 9.54
CA PHE A 250 -18.89 -4.09 8.39
C PHE A 250 -20.29 -4.31 7.82
N CYS A 251 -20.38 -4.68 6.55
CA CYS A 251 -21.63 -5.12 5.93
C CYS A 251 -21.38 -6.34 5.05
N THR A 252 -22.43 -7.09 4.74
CA THR A 252 -22.39 -8.21 3.79
C THR A 252 -22.48 -7.67 2.37
N ASP A 253 -21.74 -8.26 1.43
CA ASP A 253 -21.90 -7.90 0.02
C ASP A 253 -23.25 -8.41 -0.53
N PRO A 254 -23.96 -7.60 -1.34
CA PRO A 254 -25.26 -8.03 -1.87
C PRO A 254 -25.17 -9.08 -2.99
N HIS A 255 -24.00 -9.26 -3.62
CA HIS A 255 -23.81 -10.18 -4.75
C HIS A 255 -23.03 -11.43 -4.39
N CYS A 256 -22.14 -11.34 -3.40
CA CYS A 256 -21.26 -12.41 -2.95
C CYS A 256 -21.56 -12.74 -1.48
N GLY A 257 -22.24 -13.85 -1.21
CA GLY A 257 -22.81 -14.14 0.11
C GLY A 257 -21.80 -14.39 1.23
N ASP A 258 -20.57 -14.76 0.88
CA ASP A 258 -19.45 -14.96 1.81
C ASP A 258 -18.53 -13.73 1.92
N VAL A 259 -18.82 -12.65 1.20
CA VAL A 259 -17.98 -11.44 1.20
C VAL A 259 -18.51 -10.42 2.20
N LEU A 260 -17.59 -9.88 2.98
CA LEU A 260 -17.79 -8.75 3.89
C LEU A 260 -17.01 -7.52 3.39
N ALA A 261 -17.63 -6.36 3.54
CA ALA A 261 -17.03 -5.06 3.24
C ALA A 261 -16.80 -4.26 4.53
N PHE A 262 -15.70 -3.51 4.57
CA PHE A 262 -15.24 -2.70 5.69
C PHE A 262 -14.74 -1.33 5.18
N PRO A 263 -14.73 -0.27 6.01
CA PRO A 263 -14.00 0.96 5.68
C PRO A 263 -12.53 0.71 5.34
N ALA A 264 -11.98 1.48 4.40
CA ALA A 264 -10.63 1.33 3.86
C ALA A 264 -9.53 1.20 4.93
N GLY A 265 -9.64 2.00 6.01
CA GLY A 265 -8.64 2.07 7.08
C GLY A 265 -8.66 0.92 8.09
N LEU A 266 -9.63 0.00 8.05
CA LEU A 266 -9.77 -1.04 9.10
C LEU A 266 -8.87 -2.25 8.93
N ARG A 267 -7.98 -2.27 7.94
CA ARG A 267 -7.06 -3.41 7.73
C ARG A 267 -6.28 -3.73 9.01
N GLY A 268 -5.69 -2.73 9.65
CA GLY A 268 -4.96 -2.90 10.92
C GLY A 268 -5.85 -3.43 12.04
N ASP A 269 -7.05 -2.88 12.20
CA ASP A 269 -8.04 -3.34 13.19
C ASP A 269 -8.43 -4.80 12.98
N LEU A 270 -8.63 -5.25 11.74
CA LEU A 270 -8.96 -6.64 11.44
C LEU A 270 -7.85 -7.60 11.87
N TYR A 271 -6.58 -7.22 11.69
CA TYR A 271 -5.46 -8.03 12.17
C TYR A 271 -5.29 -8.01 13.69
N THR A 272 -5.99 -7.15 14.43
CA THR A 272 -6.08 -7.30 15.90
C THR A 272 -7.00 -8.44 16.32
N THR A 273 -7.84 -8.93 15.40
CA THR A 273 -8.64 -10.14 15.58
C THR A 273 -7.84 -11.38 15.17
N THR A 274 -8.27 -12.57 15.61
CA THR A 274 -7.66 -13.84 15.16
C THR A 274 -8.15 -14.29 13.78
N LEU A 275 -9.13 -13.59 13.17
CA LEU A 275 -9.82 -14.07 11.96
C LEU A 275 -8.90 -14.19 10.74
N PRO A 276 -8.05 -13.19 10.41
CA PRO A 276 -7.10 -13.34 9.31
C PRO A 276 -6.02 -14.37 9.61
N GLY A 277 -5.48 -14.39 10.84
CA GLY A 277 -4.44 -15.34 11.24
C GLY A 277 -4.90 -16.80 11.24
N ASP A 278 -6.16 -17.06 11.57
CA ASP A 278 -6.77 -18.39 11.47
C ASP A 278 -7.15 -18.77 10.02
N HIS A 279 -7.01 -17.84 9.07
CA HIS A 279 -7.53 -17.89 7.69
C HIS A 279 -9.06 -18.10 7.61
N LYS A 280 -9.81 -17.60 8.59
CA LYS A 280 -11.28 -17.59 8.57
C LYS A 280 -11.83 -16.42 7.76
N LEU A 281 -11.09 -15.32 7.70
CA LEU A 281 -11.43 -14.13 6.94
C LEU A 281 -10.23 -13.72 6.08
N ILE A 282 -10.40 -13.69 4.77
CA ILE A 282 -9.31 -13.48 3.82
C ILE A 282 -9.51 -12.16 3.10
N ILE A 283 -8.62 -11.21 3.35
CA ILE A 283 -8.68 -9.87 2.79
C ILE A 283 -8.23 -9.92 1.33
N GLN A 284 -9.16 -9.69 0.41
CA GLN A 284 -8.90 -9.70 -1.02
C GLN A 284 -9.86 -8.74 -1.73
N GLU A 285 -9.42 -8.16 -2.86
CA GLU A 285 -10.28 -7.29 -3.66
C GLU A 285 -11.53 -8.05 -4.14
N LYS A 286 -12.70 -7.40 -4.07
CA LYS A 286 -13.98 -7.98 -4.49
C LYS A 286 -13.94 -8.55 -5.91
N LEU A 287 -13.21 -7.89 -6.83
CA LEU A 287 -13.10 -8.33 -8.22
C LEU A 287 -12.51 -9.75 -8.33
N CYS A 288 -11.58 -10.12 -7.45
CA CYS A 288 -10.98 -11.46 -7.44
C CYS A 288 -11.99 -12.56 -7.08
N GLY A 289 -13.04 -12.24 -6.32
CA GLY A 289 -14.07 -13.19 -5.91
C GLY A 289 -15.22 -13.32 -6.90
N LEU A 290 -15.40 -12.37 -7.83
CA LEU A 290 -16.54 -12.36 -8.76
C LEU A 290 -16.48 -13.53 -9.75
N GLY A 291 -15.30 -13.83 -10.29
CA GLY A 291 -15.08 -14.98 -11.18
C GLY A 291 -15.43 -16.31 -10.52
N PRO A 292 -14.85 -16.63 -9.34
CA PRO A 292 -15.22 -17.79 -8.53
C PRO A 292 -16.73 -17.91 -8.26
N HIS A 293 -17.38 -16.81 -7.86
CA HIS A 293 -18.83 -16.79 -7.61
C HIS A 293 -19.67 -17.10 -8.87
N ALA A 294 -19.33 -16.46 -9.99
CA ALA A 294 -20.02 -16.69 -11.24
C ALA A 294 -19.86 -18.15 -11.70
N ALA A 295 -18.65 -18.71 -11.58
CA ALA A 295 -18.37 -20.10 -11.93
C ALA A 295 -19.13 -21.08 -11.02
N ALA A 296 -19.06 -20.90 -9.70
CA ALA A 296 -19.78 -21.75 -8.74
C ALA A 296 -21.30 -21.74 -9.01
N HIS A 297 -21.87 -20.57 -9.28
CA HIS A 297 -23.30 -20.46 -9.61
C HIS A 297 -23.69 -21.20 -10.90
N LEU A 298 -22.81 -21.20 -11.91
CA LEU A 298 -23.07 -21.87 -13.20
C LEU A 298 -22.91 -23.39 -13.11
N LEU A 299 -22.00 -23.89 -12.27
CA LEU A 299 -21.72 -25.33 -12.14
C LEU A 299 -22.91 -26.13 -11.61
N SER A 300 -23.84 -25.50 -10.87
CA SER A 300 -25.09 -26.16 -10.39
C SER A 300 -24.87 -27.54 -9.72
N GLY A 301 -23.69 -27.78 -9.14
CA GLY A 301 -23.29 -29.04 -8.50
C GLY A 301 -22.72 -30.13 -9.43
N GLU A 302 -22.62 -29.89 -10.74
CA GLU A 302 -22.06 -30.84 -11.71
C GLU A 302 -20.85 -30.28 -12.47
N GLY A 303 -19.81 -31.10 -12.62
CA GLY A 303 -18.63 -30.79 -13.44
C GLY A 303 -17.37 -30.49 -12.62
N ASP A 304 -16.28 -30.14 -13.32
CA ASP A 304 -15.01 -29.68 -12.73
C ASP A 304 -14.78 -28.22 -13.15
N LEU A 305 -14.18 -27.42 -12.27
CA LEU A 305 -13.81 -26.03 -12.55
C LEU A 305 -12.34 -25.93 -12.97
N LEU A 306 -12.08 -25.44 -14.18
CA LEU A 306 -10.73 -25.11 -14.63
C LEU A 306 -10.50 -23.59 -14.54
N LEU A 307 -9.56 -23.18 -13.68
CA LEU A 307 -9.05 -21.81 -13.63
C LEU A 307 -7.80 -21.72 -14.51
N ALA A 308 -7.84 -20.91 -15.56
CA ALA A 308 -6.71 -20.70 -16.47
C ALA A 308 -6.40 -19.20 -16.61
N GLY A 309 -5.12 -18.83 -16.52
CA GLY A 309 -4.66 -17.44 -16.64
C GLY A 309 -3.91 -16.94 -15.40
N CYS A 310 -4.08 -15.66 -15.08
CA CYS A 310 -3.41 -15.01 -13.96
C CYS A 310 -4.34 -14.92 -12.75
N PHE A 311 -4.03 -15.65 -11.68
CA PHE A 311 -4.78 -15.65 -10.42
C PHE A 311 -3.82 -15.92 -9.25
N SER A 312 -4.25 -15.59 -8.03
CA SER A 312 -3.52 -15.95 -6.82
C SER A 312 -3.98 -17.30 -6.28
N GLY A 313 -3.18 -17.92 -5.42
CA GLY A 313 -3.61 -19.10 -4.66
C GLY A 313 -4.89 -18.85 -3.84
N LEU A 314 -5.08 -17.63 -3.34
CA LEU A 314 -6.31 -17.24 -2.65
C LEU A 314 -7.55 -17.32 -3.56
N SER A 315 -7.42 -16.95 -4.85
CA SER A 315 -8.53 -17.09 -5.80
C SER A 315 -8.87 -18.55 -6.08
N VAL A 316 -7.88 -19.44 -6.12
CA VAL A 316 -8.09 -20.89 -6.26
C VAL A 316 -8.77 -21.45 -5.01
N ALA A 317 -8.28 -21.10 -3.82
CA ALA A 317 -8.86 -21.50 -2.55
C ALA A 317 -10.30 -21.00 -2.39
N HIS A 318 -10.58 -19.77 -2.81
CA HIS A 318 -11.94 -19.21 -2.79
C HIS A 318 -12.88 -20.02 -3.68
N ALA A 319 -12.47 -20.31 -4.91
CA ALA A 319 -13.25 -21.13 -5.83
C ALA A 319 -13.50 -22.55 -5.28
N ALA A 320 -12.48 -23.17 -4.69
CA ALA A 320 -12.61 -24.48 -4.06
C ALA A 320 -13.59 -24.45 -2.88
N GLY A 321 -13.52 -23.42 -2.03
CA GLY A 321 -14.44 -23.24 -0.91
C GLY A 321 -15.90 -23.08 -1.36
N LEU A 322 -16.15 -22.27 -2.40
CA LEU A 322 -17.50 -22.04 -2.92
C LEU A 322 -18.10 -23.31 -3.53
N VAL A 323 -17.30 -24.05 -4.29
CA VAL A 323 -17.71 -25.31 -4.92
C VAL A 323 -17.96 -26.41 -3.89
N ALA A 324 -17.14 -26.48 -2.83
CA ALA A 324 -17.30 -27.48 -1.77
C ALA A 324 -18.48 -27.18 -0.83
N GLY A 325 -18.86 -25.91 -0.68
CA GLY A 325 -19.95 -25.47 0.20
C GLY A 325 -21.36 -25.67 -0.36
N ASP A 326 -21.51 -25.91 -1.68
CA ASP A 326 -22.81 -26.11 -2.34
C ASP A 326 -23.27 -27.58 -2.30
N ASP A 327 -23.02 -28.28 -1.18
CA ASP A 327 -23.27 -29.71 -0.99
C ASP A 327 -24.78 -30.05 -1.03
N ARG A 328 -25.32 -30.06 -2.25
CA ARG A 328 -26.64 -30.58 -2.63
C ARG A 328 -26.53 -32.08 -2.92
N GLY A 329 -25.97 -32.85 -1.98
CA GLY A 329 -26.33 -34.25 -1.77
C GLY A 329 -26.10 -35.25 -2.91
N ASP A 330 -25.24 -34.99 -3.89
CA ASP A 330 -24.85 -36.00 -4.88
C ASP A 330 -23.33 -36.20 -4.97
N ALA A 331 -22.93 -37.46 -5.04
CA ALA A 331 -21.60 -37.99 -4.70
C ALA A 331 -20.52 -37.74 -5.79
N GLY A 332 -20.67 -36.69 -6.60
CA GLY A 332 -19.71 -36.27 -7.61
C GLY A 332 -19.01 -34.97 -7.19
N GLY A 333 -17.97 -35.06 -6.35
CA GLY A 333 -17.25 -33.87 -5.88
C GLY A 333 -16.63 -33.08 -7.03
N CYS A 334 -17.09 -31.85 -7.24
CA CYS A 334 -16.53 -30.93 -8.23
C CYS A 334 -15.09 -30.57 -7.86
N ARG A 335 -14.13 -30.80 -8.76
CA ARG A 335 -12.72 -30.48 -8.53
C ARG A 335 -12.39 -29.11 -9.09
N VAL A 336 -11.53 -28.39 -8.39
CA VAL A 336 -10.91 -27.16 -8.91
C VAL A 336 -9.53 -27.50 -9.44
N LEU A 337 -9.34 -27.30 -10.73
CA LEU A 337 -8.09 -27.46 -11.46
C LEU A 337 -7.53 -26.06 -11.77
N ALA A 338 -6.25 -25.84 -11.52
CA ALA A 338 -5.58 -24.58 -11.82
C ALA A 338 -4.51 -24.81 -12.90
N CYS A 339 -4.66 -24.15 -14.04
CA CYS A 339 -3.62 -24.04 -15.07
C CYS A 339 -2.88 -22.73 -14.88
N VAL A 340 -1.73 -22.84 -14.21
CA VAL A 340 -0.74 -21.79 -14.10
C VAL A 340 0.12 -21.83 -15.37
N GLY A 341 0.27 -20.70 -16.07
CA GLY A 341 1.01 -20.62 -17.34
C GLY A 341 2.53 -20.75 -17.15
N ASP A 342 3.33 -19.93 -17.86
CA ASP A 342 4.78 -19.77 -17.58
C ASP A 342 5.01 -19.01 -16.26
N SER A 343 4.31 -19.42 -15.20
CA SER A 343 4.49 -18.93 -13.84
C SER A 343 5.85 -19.37 -13.31
N THR A 344 6.50 -18.50 -12.57
CA THR A 344 7.75 -18.81 -11.88
C THR A 344 7.54 -19.96 -10.90
N THR A 345 8.59 -20.76 -10.65
CA THR A 345 8.59 -21.90 -9.71
C THR A 345 8.01 -21.52 -8.33
N GLN A 346 8.14 -20.25 -7.95
CA GLN A 346 7.61 -19.67 -6.72
C GLN A 346 6.07 -19.57 -6.68
N GLN A 347 5.42 -19.19 -7.78
CA GLN A 347 3.96 -19.16 -7.86
C GLN A 347 3.37 -20.58 -7.83
N GLN A 348 4.12 -21.55 -8.35
CA GLN A 348 3.75 -22.96 -8.29
C GLN A 348 3.84 -23.50 -6.85
N GLU A 349 4.89 -23.16 -6.09
CA GLU A 349 5.03 -23.52 -4.67
C GLU A 349 3.92 -22.89 -3.79
N GLU A 350 3.53 -21.63 -4.02
CA GLU A 350 2.43 -20.99 -3.29
C GLU A 350 1.06 -21.64 -3.55
N LEU A 351 0.86 -22.14 -4.77
CA LEU A 351 -0.36 -22.86 -5.17
C LEU A 351 -0.42 -24.29 -4.64
N GLU A 352 0.73 -24.92 -4.39
CA GLU A 352 0.81 -26.26 -3.77
C GLU A 352 0.71 -26.23 -2.24
N GLY A 353 1.01 -25.08 -1.61
CA GLY A 353 0.98 -24.89 -0.15
C GLY A 353 -0.25 -24.19 0.44
N SER A 354 -1.13 -23.65 -0.40
CA SER A 354 -2.43 -23.04 -0.03
C SER A 354 -3.54 -24.08 -0.07
#